data_AF-A0A5C8HW61-F1
#
_entry.id   AF-A0A5C8HW61-F1
#
_cell.length_a   1.000
_cell.length_b   1.000
_cell.length_c   1.000
_cell.angle_alpha   90.00
_cell.angle_beta   90.00
_cell.angle_gamma   90.00
#
_symmetry.space_group_name_H-M   'P 1'
#
loop_
_entity.id
_entity.type
_entity.pdbx_description
1 polymer ?
#
loop_
_entity_poly.entity_id
_entity_poly.type
_entity_poly.pdbx_seq_one_letter_code
_entity_poly.pdbx_strand_id
1 'polypeptide(L)'
;MTSSRPRTLALAVGIALVAVALAGCSAPAAPGGATSTPPPPASTPAATSDAYAIFCEANRTAAAAKAGTVGEDLEAVTAQASAIRAILPLSDVSAQVAAGAEVFATSAEETAAILAQFPADSLVSDVGLDPRFTESDAVRRAATDPDYQAFIAWTIETCELAGG
;
A
#
# COMPACT_ATOMS: atom_id res chain seq x y z
N MET A 1 23.43 36.98 -11.33
CA MET A 1 24.35 36.14 -12.13
C MET A 1 24.85 35.03 -11.20
N THR A 2 24.11 33.91 -11.16
CA THR A 2 24.49 32.56 -11.66
C THR A 2 25.38 31.80 -10.65
N SER A 3 24.84 30.77 -9.97
CA SER A 3 24.89 29.34 -10.37
C SER A 3 26.15 28.67 -9.79
N SER A 4 26.22 27.46 -9.23
CA SER A 4 25.30 26.37 -8.90
C SER A 4 25.98 25.48 -7.84
N ARG A 5 25.21 24.77 -7.01
CA ARG A 5 25.71 23.67 -6.16
C ARG A 5 26.06 22.46 -7.02
N PRO A 6 27.10 21.69 -6.68
CA PRO A 6 27.14 20.27 -6.99
C PRO A 6 26.90 19.47 -5.71
N ARG A 7 25.70 18.90 -5.58
CA ARG A 7 25.45 17.75 -4.69
C ARG A 7 25.58 16.50 -5.55
N THR A 8 26.74 15.86 -5.48
CA THR A 8 27.04 14.64 -6.22
C THR A 8 26.86 13.44 -5.29
N LEU A 9 25.79 12.69 -5.55
CA LEU A 9 25.63 11.23 -5.47
C LEU A 9 26.17 10.47 -4.25
N ALA A 10 25.21 9.97 -3.46
CA ALA A 10 25.26 8.60 -2.93
C ALA A 10 23.81 8.11 -2.79
N LEU A 11 23.15 7.86 -3.92
CA LEU A 11 21.85 7.19 -3.98
C LEU A 11 22.13 5.69 -4.07
N ALA A 12 22.21 5.02 -2.94
CA ALA A 12 22.23 3.58 -2.87
C ALA A 12 21.59 3.17 -1.54
N VAL A 13 20.38 2.60 -1.62
CA VAL A 13 19.86 1.49 -0.78
C VAL A 13 18.34 1.43 -0.99
N GLY A 14 17.86 0.28 -1.49
CA GLY A 14 16.50 -0.19 -1.22
C GLY A 14 15.40 0.05 -2.26
N ILE A 15 15.71 0.05 -3.56
CA ILE A 15 14.66 -0.02 -4.59
C ILE A 15 14.23 -1.49 -4.74
N ALA A 16 13.10 -1.87 -4.13
CA ALA A 16 12.35 -3.04 -4.58
C ALA A 16 11.49 -2.63 -5.78
N LEU A 17 12.06 -2.79 -6.98
CA LEU A 17 11.37 -2.64 -8.26
C LEU A 17 10.34 -3.77 -8.45
N VAL A 18 9.07 -3.43 -8.54
CA VAL A 18 8.09 -4.26 -9.26
C VAL A 18 8.04 -3.75 -10.70
N ALA A 19 8.64 -4.51 -11.60
CA ALA A 19 8.48 -4.34 -13.04
C ALA A 19 8.33 -5.73 -13.65
N VAL A 20 7.10 -6.09 -14.04
CA VAL A 20 6.84 -7.27 -14.88
C VAL A 20 6.16 -6.80 -16.15
N ALA A 21 6.92 -6.82 -17.24
CA ALA A 21 6.41 -6.68 -18.59
C ALA A 21 5.62 -7.95 -18.97
N LEU A 22 4.32 -7.81 -19.22
CA LEU A 22 3.50 -8.86 -19.82
C LEU A 22 3.41 -8.66 -21.33
N ALA A 23 4.23 -9.41 -22.07
CA ALA A 23 4.03 -9.70 -23.48
C ALA A 23 3.55 -11.16 -23.62
N GLY A 24 2.33 -11.35 -24.13
CA GLY A 24 1.79 -12.66 -24.50
C GLY A 24 0.34 -12.49 -24.98
N CYS A 25 0.11 -12.38 -26.28
CA CYS A 25 -0.15 -13.44 -27.27
C CYS A 25 -1.67 -13.69 -27.44
N SER A 26 -2.11 -13.57 -28.70
CA SER A 26 -3.51 -13.46 -29.11
C SER A 26 -4.22 -14.80 -29.38
N ALA A 27 -5.56 -14.73 -29.27
CA ALA A 27 -6.61 -15.41 -30.07
C ALA A 27 -7.07 -16.84 -29.65
N PRO A 28 -8.26 -17.34 -30.10
CA PRO A 28 -9.35 -16.74 -30.91
C PRO A 28 -10.78 -16.87 -30.29
N ALA A 29 -11.77 -16.34 -31.02
CA ALA A 29 -13.21 -16.28 -30.68
C ALA A 29 -14.07 -17.43 -31.24
N ALA A 30 -15.29 -17.59 -30.68
CA ALA A 30 -16.62 -17.78 -31.32
C ALA A 30 -17.54 -18.83 -30.58
N PRO A 31 -18.83 -19.01 -30.95
CA PRO A 31 -19.99 -18.31 -30.37
C PRO A 31 -21.07 -19.27 -29.82
N GLY A 32 -22.04 -18.78 -29.04
CA GLY A 32 -23.24 -19.57 -28.69
C GLY A 32 -24.13 -18.91 -27.64
N GLY A 33 -25.36 -18.57 -28.01
CA GLY A 33 -26.30 -17.81 -27.18
C GLY A 33 -27.01 -18.61 -26.10
N ALA A 34 -27.40 -17.89 -25.05
CA ALA A 34 -28.62 -18.09 -24.27
C ALA A 34 -28.93 -16.77 -23.56
N THR A 35 -30.01 -16.09 -23.95
CA THR A 35 -30.49 -14.87 -23.27
C THR A 35 -31.06 -15.27 -21.92
N SER A 36 -30.24 -15.15 -20.86
CA SER A 36 -30.70 -15.18 -19.47
C SER A 36 -30.86 -13.74 -19.01
N THR A 37 -32.09 -13.33 -18.71
CA THR A 37 -32.33 -12.02 -18.07
C THR A 37 -31.66 -12.02 -16.70
N PRO A 38 -30.69 -11.14 -16.43
CA PRO A 38 -30.05 -11.07 -15.12
C PRO A 38 -31.06 -10.55 -14.08
N PRO A 39 -31.03 -11.04 -12.82
CA PRO A 39 -31.66 -10.31 -11.73
C PRO A 39 -31.09 -8.88 -11.67
N PRO A 40 -31.87 -7.88 -11.24
CA PRO A 40 -31.34 -6.53 -11.06
C PRO A 40 -30.12 -6.59 -10.14
N PRO A 41 -29.04 -5.86 -10.44
CA PRO A 41 -27.87 -5.85 -9.57
C PRO A 41 -28.33 -5.40 -8.18
N ALA A 42 -28.01 -6.22 -7.17
CA ALA A 42 -28.02 -5.73 -5.80
C ALA A 42 -27.14 -4.49 -5.79
N SER A 43 -27.69 -3.34 -5.39
CA SER A 43 -26.91 -2.13 -5.23
C SER A 43 -25.87 -2.38 -4.15
N THR A 44 -24.65 -2.73 -4.56
CA THR A 44 -23.48 -2.67 -3.69
C THR A 44 -23.46 -1.28 -3.07
N PRO A 45 -23.34 -1.14 -1.73
CA PRO A 45 -23.43 0.16 -1.11
C PRO A 45 -22.29 1.04 -1.62
N ALA A 46 -22.61 2.23 -2.12
CA ALA A 46 -21.60 3.24 -2.52
C ALA A 46 -20.58 3.58 -1.41
N ALA A 47 -20.88 3.22 -0.16
CA ALA A 47 -19.97 3.32 0.96
C ALA A 47 -18.67 2.51 0.79
N THR A 48 -18.69 1.38 0.05
CA THR A 48 -17.47 0.58 -0.16
C THR A 48 -16.49 1.30 -1.09
N SER A 49 -16.96 1.97 -2.16
CA SER A 49 -16.08 2.73 -3.06
C SER A 49 -15.45 3.93 -2.38
N ASP A 50 -16.20 4.64 -1.54
CA ASP A 50 -15.67 5.80 -0.81
C ASP A 50 -14.63 5.38 0.23
N ALA A 51 -14.86 4.25 0.93
CA ALA A 51 -13.91 3.73 1.90
C ALA A 51 -12.61 3.22 1.24
N TYR A 52 -12.70 2.59 0.07
CA TYR A 52 -11.52 2.24 -0.72
C TYR A 52 -10.76 3.48 -1.21
N ALA A 53 -11.46 4.54 -1.64
CA ALA A 53 -10.81 5.79 -2.02
C ALA A 53 -10.06 6.45 -0.83
N ILE A 54 -10.66 6.43 0.36
CA ILE A 54 -10.01 6.91 1.60
C ILE A 54 -8.77 6.07 1.93
N PHE A 55 -8.86 4.74 1.83
CA PHE A 55 -7.70 3.87 2.04
C PHE A 55 -6.58 4.15 1.03
N CYS A 56 -6.91 4.29 -0.26
CA CYS A 56 -5.94 4.59 -1.30
C CYS A 56 -5.26 5.95 -1.10
N GLU A 57 -6.01 6.97 -0.68
CA GLU A 57 -5.42 8.26 -0.34
C GLU A 57 -4.49 8.16 0.86
N ALA A 58 -4.93 7.52 1.95
CA ALA A 58 -4.09 7.33 3.13
C ALA A 58 -2.79 6.56 2.81
N ASN A 59 -2.85 5.59 1.90
CA ASN A 59 -1.68 4.88 1.39
C ASN A 59 -0.70 5.81 0.67
N ARG A 60 -1.20 6.70 -0.19
CA ARG A 60 -0.36 7.69 -0.89
C ARG A 60 0.27 8.67 0.09
N THR A 61 -0.51 9.15 1.07
CA THR A 61 0.00 10.04 2.11
C THR A 61 1.10 9.37 2.93
N ALA A 62 0.91 8.12 3.36
CA ALA A 62 1.91 7.35 4.10
C ALA A 62 3.19 7.10 3.29
N ALA A 63 3.06 6.82 1.99
CA ALA A 63 4.22 6.68 1.11
C ALA A 63 4.98 8.00 0.94
N ALA A 64 4.27 9.13 0.80
CA ALA A 64 4.89 10.44 0.67
C ALA A 64 5.57 10.92 1.96
N ALA A 65 5.00 10.62 3.13
CA ALA A 65 5.51 11.05 4.43
C ALA A 65 6.91 10.48 4.75
N LYS A 66 7.33 9.39 4.10
CA LYS A 66 8.69 8.83 4.24
C LYS A 66 9.81 9.79 3.84
N ALA A 67 9.51 10.84 3.06
CA ALA A 67 10.47 11.87 2.70
C ALA A 67 10.61 12.99 3.76
N GLY A 68 9.76 12.97 4.80
CA GLY A 68 9.65 14.02 5.80
C GLY A 68 10.17 13.62 7.18
N THR A 69 9.46 14.10 8.18
CA THR A 69 9.75 13.90 9.60
C THR A 69 9.06 12.66 10.16
N VAL A 70 9.56 12.15 11.28
CA VAL A 70 8.93 11.07 12.04
C VAL A 70 7.49 11.44 12.43
N GLY A 71 7.23 12.69 12.79
CA GLY A 71 5.90 13.16 13.16
C GLY A 71 4.91 13.06 12.00
N GLU A 72 5.30 13.51 10.81
CA GLU A 72 4.49 13.41 9.58
C GLU A 72 4.25 11.94 9.20
N ASP A 73 5.28 11.10 9.32
CA ASP A 73 5.16 9.67 9.03
C ASP A 73 4.27 8.93 10.03
N LEU A 74 4.37 9.26 11.31
CA LEU A 74 3.53 8.69 12.36
C LEU A 74 2.06 9.02 12.13
N GLU A 75 1.74 10.27 11.82
CA GLU A 75 0.36 10.69 11.51
C GLU A 75 -0.16 9.94 10.28
N ALA A 76 0.62 9.89 9.20
CA ALA A 76 0.21 9.24 7.97
C ALA A 76 0.04 7.72 8.10
N VAL A 77 0.95 7.03 8.79
CA VAL A 77 0.84 5.58 9.04
C VAL A 77 -0.33 5.27 9.99
N THR A 78 -0.60 6.14 10.98
CA THR A 78 -1.77 5.98 11.85
C THR A 78 -3.07 6.12 11.04
N ALA A 79 -3.15 7.09 10.14
CA ALA A 79 -4.29 7.26 9.24
C ALA A 79 -4.46 6.06 8.29
N GLN A 80 -3.36 5.55 7.72
CA GLN A 80 -3.34 4.36 6.88
C GLN A 80 -3.86 3.13 7.63
N ALA A 81 -3.37 2.89 8.85
CA ALA A 81 -3.84 1.79 9.72
C ALA A 81 -5.35 1.91 10.01
N SER A 82 -5.82 3.11 10.35
CA SER A 82 -7.25 3.34 10.57
C SER A 82 -8.08 3.10 9.31
N ALA A 83 -7.58 3.50 8.14
CA ALA A 83 -8.30 3.37 6.88
C ALA A 83 -8.43 1.91 6.43
N ILE A 84 -7.36 1.10 6.55
CA ILE A 84 -7.45 -0.34 6.25
C ILE A 84 -8.38 -1.07 7.23
N ARG A 85 -8.33 -0.73 8.53
CA ARG A 85 -9.24 -1.30 9.53
C ARG A 85 -10.70 -0.98 9.25
N ALA A 86 -10.99 0.17 8.63
CA ALA A 86 -12.37 0.55 8.28
C ALA A 86 -12.95 -0.25 7.11
N ILE A 87 -12.10 -0.82 6.24
CA ILE A 87 -12.53 -1.63 5.08
C ILE A 87 -12.38 -3.14 5.31
N LEU A 88 -11.76 -3.55 6.42
CA LEU A 88 -11.65 -4.95 6.80
C LEU A 88 -12.97 -5.50 7.41
N PRO A 89 -13.32 -6.78 7.15
CA PRO A 89 -12.65 -7.69 6.21
C PRO A 89 -12.95 -7.31 4.75
N LEU A 90 -11.98 -7.47 3.86
CA LEU A 90 -12.18 -7.21 2.43
C LEU A 90 -13.13 -8.24 1.81
N SER A 91 -14.17 -7.77 1.12
CA SER A 91 -15.06 -8.59 0.30
C SER A 91 -14.61 -8.60 -1.17
N ASP A 92 -15.01 -9.63 -1.91
CA ASP A 92 -14.79 -9.75 -3.37
C ASP A 92 -13.32 -9.79 -3.83
N VAL A 93 -12.41 -10.15 -2.91
CA VAL A 93 -10.99 -10.42 -3.18
C VAL A 93 -10.66 -11.89 -2.92
N SER A 94 -9.47 -12.34 -3.33
CA SER A 94 -9.02 -13.69 -2.98
C SER A 94 -8.79 -13.82 -1.47
N ALA A 95 -8.92 -15.04 -0.93
CA ALA A 95 -8.64 -15.29 0.49
C ALA A 95 -7.21 -14.87 0.88
N GLN A 96 -6.28 -14.97 -0.06
CA GLN A 96 -4.89 -14.55 0.12
C GLN A 96 -4.77 -13.04 0.30
N VAL A 97 -5.46 -12.24 -0.53
CA VAL A 97 -5.48 -10.78 -0.42
C VAL A 97 -6.17 -10.34 0.87
N ALA A 98 -7.27 -11.00 1.25
CA ALA A 98 -7.96 -10.70 2.51
C ALA A 98 -7.08 -10.99 3.73
N ALA A 99 -6.35 -12.12 3.74
CA ALA A 99 -5.39 -12.44 4.79
C ALA A 99 -4.25 -11.41 4.83
N GLY A 100 -3.69 -11.05 3.67
CA GLY A 100 -2.64 -10.05 3.56
C GLY A 100 -3.05 -8.66 4.07
N ALA A 101 -4.31 -8.27 3.88
CA ALA A 101 -4.85 -7.01 4.37
C ALA A 101 -4.85 -6.91 5.91
N GLU A 102 -5.13 -8.01 6.61
CA GLU A 102 -5.02 -8.08 8.08
C GLU A 102 -3.57 -8.01 8.54
N VAL A 103 -2.66 -8.68 7.82
CA VAL A 103 -1.21 -8.60 8.08
C VAL A 103 -0.71 -7.18 7.87
N PHE A 104 -1.18 -6.49 6.83
CA PHE A 104 -0.87 -5.10 6.55
C PHE A 104 -1.34 -4.17 7.66
N ALA A 105 -2.61 -4.28 8.08
CA ALA A 105 -3.15 -3.46 9.17
C ALA A 105 -2.33 -3.58 10.45
N THR A 106 -2.00 -4.81 10.84
CA THR A 106 -1.18 -5.09 12.02
C THR A 106 0.24 -4.54 11.87
N SER A 107 0.82 -4.61 10.66
CA SER A 107 2.18 -4.11 10.39
C SER A 107 2.24 -2.58 10.38
N ALA A 108 1.19 -1.91 9.92
CA ALA A 108 1.06 -0.45 9.98
C ALA A 108 0.94 0.03 11.45
N GLU A 109 0.12 -0.64 12.26
CA GLU A 109 0.00 -0.36 13.71
C GLU A 109 1.34 -0.52 14.44
N GLU A 110 2.07 -1.60 14.16
CA GLU A 110 3.41 -1.85 14.70
C GLU A 110 4.41 -0.76 14.27
N THR A 111 4.37 -0.36 13.00
CA THR A 111 5.22 0.72 12.47
C THR A 111 4.93 2.05 13.18
N ALA A 112 3.65 2.39 13.39
CA ALA A 112 3.27 3.58 14.16
C ALA A 112 3.78 3.52 15.61
N ALA A 113 3.68 2.35 16.26
CA ALA A 113 4.19 2.17 17.62
C ALA A 113 5.73 2.31 17.72
N ILE A 114 6.47 1.94 16.66
CA ILE A 114 7.91 2.16 16.57
C ILE A 114 8.21 3.64 16.34
N LEU A 115 7.56 4.30 15.38
CA LEU A 115 7.73 5.73 15.07
C LEU A 115 7.50 6.61 16.31
N ALA A 116 6.50 6.29 17.14
CA ALA A 116 6.19 7.01 18.37
C ALA A 116 7.33 7.01 19.42
N GLN A 117 8.36 6.19 19.24
CA GLN A 117 9.53 6.13 20.13
C GLN A 117 10.67 7.05 19.70
N PHE A 118 10.49 7.81 18.62
CA PHE A 118 11.48 8.75 18.10
C PHE A 118 10.97 10.20 18.24
N PRO A 119 11.87 11.20 18.31
CA PRO A 119 11.45 12.59 18.29
C PRO A 119 10.70 12.93 16.99
N ALA A 120 9.57 13.62 17.11
CA ALA A 120 8.73 13.96 15.95
C ALA A 120 9.48 14.77 14.88
N ASP A 121 10.41 15.64 15.29
CA ASP A 121 11.19 16.48 14.38
C ASP A 121 12.39 15.77 13.73
N SER A 122 12.67 14.51 14.09
CA SER A 122 13.71 13.72 13.43
C SER A 122 13.30 13.39 11.99
N LEU A 123 14.27 13.30 11.08
CA LEU A 123 14.00 12.84 9.73
C LEU A 123 13.77 11.33 9.73
N VAL A 124 12.82 10.86 8.91
CA VAL A 124 12.61 9.41 8.70
C VAL A 124 13.89 8.74 8.19
N SER A 125 14.68 9.44 7.37
CA SER A 125 15.96 8.95 6.86
C SER A 125 17.00 8.65 7.94
N ASP A 126 16.91 9.34 9.09
CA ASP A 126 17.88 9.21 10.17
C ASP A 126 17.56 8.02 11.08
N VAL A 127 16.29 7.58 11.09
CA VAL A 127 15.78 6.53 11.98
C VAL A 127 15.42 5.24 11.23
N GLY A 128 15.28 5.29 9.90
CA GLY A 128 14.79 4.15 9.10
C GLY A 128 15.70 2.91 9.10
N LEU A 129 16.94 3.03 9.57
CA LEU A 129 17.87 1.92 9.76
C LEU A 129 18.02 1.48 11.22
N ASP A 130 17.27 2.09 12.14
CA ASP A 130 17.28 1.69 13.55
C ASP A 130 16.81 0.22 13.68
N PRO A 131 17.45 -0.59 14.55
CA PRO A 131 17.07 -1.99 14.79
C PRO A 131 15.59 -2.17 15.13
N ARG A 132 14.97 -1.18 15.78
CA ARG A 132 13.53 -1.22 16.08
C ARG A 132 12.68 -1.34 14.83
N PHE A 133 13.12 -0.79 13.68
CA PHE A 133 12.49 -1.03 12.38
C PHE A 133 13.05 -2.27 11.70
N THR A 134 14.37 -2.36 11.53
CA THR A 134 14.98 -3.39 10.67
C THR A 134 14.81 -4.81 11.20
N GLU A 135 14.61 -4.98 12.51
CA GLU A 135 14.35 -6.27 13.16
C GLU A 135 12.87 -6.49 13.49
N SER A 136 12.00 -5.50 13.21
CA SER A 136 10.56 -5.58 13.48
C SER A 136 9.87 -6.73 12.75
N ASP A 137 8.75 -7.19 13.31
CA ASP A 137 7.91 -8.14 12.60
C ASP A 137 7.26 -7.49 11.38
N ALA A 138 6.95 -6.19 11.42
CA ALA A 138 6.41 -5.45 10.27
C ALA A 138 7.34 -5.53 9.05
N VAL A 139 8.63 -5.24 9.22
CA VAL A 139 9.62 -5.36 8.12
C VAL A 139 9.80 -6.82 7.70
N ARG A 140 9.79 -7.77 8.64
CA ARG A 140 9.89 -9.19 8.34
C ARG A 140 8.71 -9.67 7.49
N ARG A 141 7.47 -9.35 7.89
CA ARG A 141 6.25 -9.68 7.16
C ARG A 141 6.26 -9.07 5.76
N ALA A 142 6.62 -7.79 5.64
CA ALA A 142 6.76 -7.14 4.34
C ALA A 142 7.76 -7.85 3.41
N ALA A 143 8.84 -8.41 3.96
CA ALA A 143 9.86 -9.11 3.19
C ALA A 143 9.49 -10.57 2.85
N THR A 144 8.80 -11.29 3.73
CA THR A 144 8.69 -12.76 3.64
C THR A 144 7.27 -13.31 3.60
N ASP A 145 6.25 -12.52 3.97
CA ASP A 145 4.87 -12.99 4.02
C ASP A 145 4.22 -12.92 2.63
N PRO A 146 3.87 -14.08 2.02
CA PRO A 146 3.31 -14.09 0.67
C PRO A 146 1.90 -13.48 0.61
N ASP A 147 1.14 -13.48 1.71
CA ASP A 147 -0.20 -12.91 1.75
C ASP A 147 -0.08 -11.39 1.81
N TYR A 148 0.85 -10.87 2.62
CA TYR A 148 1.19 -9.45 2.61
C TYR A 148 1.60 -8.99 1.20
N GLN A 149 2.47 -9.73 0.52
CA GLN A 149 2.91 -9.40 -0.84
C GLN A 149 1.74 -9.42 -1.84
N ALA A 150 0.83 -10.39 -1.74
CA ALA A 150 -0.36 -10.44 -2.57
C ALA A 150 -1.27 -9.22 -2.34
N PHE A 151 -1.44 -8.79 -1.09
CA PHE A 151 -2.20 -7.60 -0.75
C PHE A 151 -1.54 -6.30 -1.27
N ILE A 152 -0.21 -6.18 -1.19
CA ILE A 152 0.50 -5.03 -1.76
C ILE A 152 0.32 -4.96 -3.28
N ALA A 153 0.45 -6.08 -3.99
CA ALA A 153 0.22 -6.13 -5.43
C ALA A 153 -1.21 -5.70 -5.79
N TRP A 154 -2.20 -6.25 -5.09
CA TRP A 154 -3.61 -5.88 -5.27
C TRP A 154 -3.86 -4.38 -4.95
N THR A 155 -3.21 -3.85 -3.93
CA THR A 155 -3.32 -2.44 -3.53
C THR A 155 -2.77 -1.51 -4.62
N ILE A 156 -1.64 -1.86 -5.23
CA ILE A 156 -1.06 -1.09 -6.35
C ILE A 156 -2.07 -1.04 -7.50
N GLU A 157 -2.57 -2.19 -7.94
CA GLU A 157 -3.57 -2.26 -9.02
C GLU A 157 -4.83 -1.45 -8.69
N THR A 158 -5.36 -1.60 -7.48
CA THR A 158 -6.63 -0.98 -7.07
C THR A 158 -6.51 0.53 -6.89
N CYS A 159 -5.43 1.00 -6.26
CA CYS A 159 -5.25 2.40 -5.93
C CYS A 159 -4.66 3.23 -7.09
N GLU A 160 -3.92 2.62 -8.01
CA GLU A 160 -3.55 3.28 -9.27
C GLU A 160 -4.76 3.50 -10.18
N LEU A 161 -5.71 2.54 -10.22
CA LEU A 161 -6.96 2.70 -10.96
C LEU A 161 -7.90 3.76 -10.38
N ALA A 162 -7.83 4.01 -9.06
CA ALA A 162 -8.65 5.03 -8.40
C ALA A 162 -8.12 6.48 -8.58
N GLY A 163 -6.90 6.64 -9.10
CA GLY A 163 -6.24 7.94 -9.29
C GLY A 163 -6.17 8.44 -10.73
N GLY A 164 -6.80 7.73 -11.69
CA GLY A 164 -6.81 8.03 -13.13
C GLY A 164 -8.00 8.86 -13.59
#